data_AF-A8U2S0-F1
#
_entry.id   AF-A8U2S0-F1
#
_cell.length_a   1.000
_cell.length_b   1.000
_cell.length_c   1.000
_cell.angle_alpha   90.00
_cell.angle_beta   90.00
_cell.angle_gamma   90.00
#
_symmetry.space_group_name_H-M   'P 1'
#
loop_
_entity.id
_entity.type
_entity.pdbx_description
1 polymer ?
#
loop_
_entity_poly.entity_id
_entity_poly.type
_entity_poly.pdbx_seq_one_letter_code
_entity_poly.pdbx_strand_id
1 'polypeptide(L)'
;MSITKKLAVLREQHYGLDKLPETIRVPALGERRDETVKPVGTASIDELAFALIGLNERASALYREIDAVRTLDDRPRLDGAVADLPTPDTMLSVWLGYRESGAVDMGRYRVDEITYSGPPATLEVKATAAALGQDIRAARSRSWHRQKLGELARAIAADHGLEARVEATLDAIPLPHLDQTTEGDIAFLGRVAGRYDAVARPLGSVLAVVRRGVATTASGRTLPTVTLTPAEVTRWSYTYAARREAGAAGDKRGGVRAWWWDIAAGESRKIEQGEPPYEDIRRLHDSEADARASIVAHANSAARSNAELSIDLPGRSDIQTEAPLVLSGWRPLIPDRWRITRVTHDLKPAGYTSRISAEALPKLLNPIAVQTVE
;
A
#
# COMPACT_ATOMS: atom_id res chain seq x y z
N MET A 1 46.59 35.77 -0.51
CA MET A 1 45.49 34.78 -0.51
C MET A 1 45.40 34.15 -1.90
N SER A 2 45.50 32.82 -2.02
CA SER A 2 45.41 32.11 -3.32
C SER A 2 44.07 32.39 -4.03
N ILE A 3 44.06 32.38 -5.36
CA ILE A 3 42.86 32.57 -6.19
C ILE A 3 41.74 31.60 -5.76
N THR A 4 42.09 30.35 -5.47
CA THR A 4 41.15 29.33 -4.98
C THR A 4 40.48 29.74 -3.66
N LYS A 5 41.25 30.32 -2.74
CA LYS A 5 40.71 30.83 -1.45
C LYS A 5 39.81 32.05 -1.65
N LYS A 6 40.13 32.94 -2.61
CA LYS A 6 39.28 34.09 -2.95
C LYS A 6 37.94 33.64 -3.54
N LEU A 7 37.96 32.65 -4.44
CA LEU A 7 36.75 32.08 -5.03
C LEU A 7 35.87 31.36 -4.00
N ALA A 8 36.48 30.63 -3.05
CA ALA A 8 35.74 29.99 -1.96
C ALA A 8 35.00 31.02 -1.08
N VAL A 9 35.68 32.10 -0.69
CA VAL A 9 35.06 33.20 0.07
C VAL A 9 33.92 33.86 -0.72
N LEU A 10 34.08 34.07 -2.03
CA LEU A 10 33.02 34.63 -2.88
C LEU A 10 31.79 33.73 -2.97
N ARG A 11 31.98 32.41 -3.07
CA ARG A 11 30.88 31.42 -3.08
C ARG A 11 30.10 31.42 -1.75
N GLU A 12 30.79 31.62 -0.63
CA GLU A 12 30.18 31.67 0.71
C GLU A 12 29.45 33.00 0.99
N GLN A 13 29.96 34.12 0.47
CA GLN A 13 29.45 35.46 0.78
C GLN A 13 28.33 35.95 -0.15
N HIS A 14 28.21 35.41 -1.37
CA HIS A 14 27.24 35.88 -2.36
C HIS A 14 26.29 34.77 -2.83
N TYR A 15 25.02 34.96 -2.53
CA TYR A 15 23.94 34.13 -3.03
C TYR A 15 23.89 34.19 -4.57
N GLY A 16 24.08 33.06 -5.25
CA GLY A 16 24.11 32.94 -6.72
C GLY A 16 25.49 32.73 -7.33
N LEU A 17 26.58 32.77 -6.54
CA LEU A 17 27.92 32.43 -7.02
C LEU A 17 28.40 31.04 -6.59
N ASP A 18 27.55 30.26 -5.92
CA ASP A 18 27.86 28.90 -5.43
C ASP A 18 28.32 27.95 -6.55
N LYS A 19 27.78 28.12 -7.76
CA LYS A 19 28.13 27.33 -8.96
C LYS A 19 29.27 27.94 -9.80
N LEU A 20 29.87 29.06 -9.40
CA LEU A 20 30.96 29.68 -10.14
C LEU A 20 32.11 28.68 -10.30
N PRO A 21 32.53 28.29 -11.52
CA PRO A 21 33.57 27.28 -11.71
C PRO A 21 34.97 27.84 -11.37
N GLU A 22 35.95 26.96 -11.19
CA GLU A 22 37.35 27.40 -10.99
C GLU A 22 38.00 27.84 -12.31
N THR A 23 37.56 27.27 -13.42
CA THR A 23 38.04 27.58 -14.78
C THR A 23 36.88 27.83 -15.73
N ILE A 24 37.09 28.71 -16.70
CA ILE A 24 36.19 28.95 -17.83
C ILE A 24 36.81 28.43 -19.13
N ARG A 25 35.95 28.05 -20.07
CA ARG A 25 36.32 27.74 -21.45
C ARG A 25 36.00 28.95 -22.31
N VAL A 26 37.01 29.51 -22.95
CA VAL A 26 36.86 30.61 -23.89
C VAL A 26 36.89 30.02 -25.30
N PRO A 27 35.77 30.06 -26.05
CA PRO A 27 35.70 29.47 -27.38
C PRO A 27 36.59 30.21 -28.39
N ALA A 28 36.91 29.52 -29.49
CA ALA A 28 37.59 30.10 -30.64
C ALA A 28 36.66 31.09 -31.36
N LEU A 29 36.99 32.38 -31.36
CA LEU A 29 36.21 33.47 -31.96
C LEU A 29 37.14 34.48 -32.64
N GLY A 30 36.81 34.89 -33.87
CA GLY A 30 37.59 35.87 -34.64
C GLY A 30 39.00 35.36 -34.97
N GLU A 31 40.03 36.12 -34.56
CA GLU A 31 41.44 35.74 -34.76
C GLU A 31 41.93 34.62 -33.82
N ARG A 32 41.14 34.27 -32.79
CA ARG A 32 41.49 33.22 -31.83
C ARG A 32 41.13 31.86 -32.42
N ARG A 33 42.16 31.09 -32.79
CA ARG A 33 41.99 29.83 -33.55
C ARG A 33 41.58 28.62 -32.70
N ASP A 34 41.87 28.64 -31.39
CA ASP A 34 41.66 27.49 -30.51
C ASP A 34 40.85 27.85 -29.25
N GLU A 35 40.05 26.87 -28.77
CA GLU A 35 39.42 26.94 -27.45
C GLU A 35 40.50 26.95 -26.36
N THR A 36 40.37 27.83 -25.38
CA THR A 36 41.33 27.93 -24.27
C THR A 36 40.64 27.80 -22.92
N VAL A 37 41.23 27.03 -22.02
CA VAL A 37 40.77 26.89 -20.63
C VAL A 37 41.58 27.83 -19.75
N LYS A 38 40.91 28.69 -18.98
CA LYS A 38 41.57 29.68 -18.11
C LYS A 38 40.98 29.70 -16.69
N PRO A 39 41.80 29.95 -15.66
CA PRO A 39 41.29 30.19 -14.31
C PRO A 39 40.40 31.45 -14.27
N VAL A 40 39.24 31.35 -13.62
CA VAL A 40 38.28 32.46 -13.52
C VAL A 40 38.90 33.68 -12.82
N GLY A 41 39.72 33.45 -11.80
CA GLY A 41 40.37 34.53 -11.06
C GLY A 41 41.44 35.30 -11.82
N THR A 42 41.82 34.88 -13.03
CA THR A 42 42.79 35.56 -13.90
C THR A 42 42.23 35.88 -15.29
N ALA A 43 40.97 35.56 -15.56
CA ALA A 43 40.33 35.85 -16.84
C ALA A 43 40.01 37.35 -16.96
N SER A 44 40.18 37.91 -18.16
CA SER A 44 39.71 39.28 -18.43
C SER A 44 38.18 39.32 -18.54
N ILE A 45 37.62 40.53 -18.50
CA ILE A 45 36.17 40.75 -18.69
C ILE A 45 35.74 40.21 -20.06
N ASP A 46 36.53 40.46 -21.10
CA ASP A 46 36.24 39.97 -22.46
C ASP A 46 36.27 38.43 -22.51
N GLU A 47 37.21 37.79 -21.80
CA GLU A 47 37.28 36.33 -21.73
C GLU A 47 36.09 35.71 -20.99
N LEU A 48 35.59 36.37 -19.94
CA LEU A 48 34.36 35.97 -19.28
C LEU A 48 33.16 36.13 -20.23
N ALA A 49 33.07 37.23 -20.98
CA ALA A 49 32.01 37.47 -21.95
C ALA A 49 32.01 36.42 -23.08
N PHE A 50 33.18 36.03 -23.59
CA PHE A 50 33.31 34.96 -24.58
C PHE A 50 32.97 33.59 -24.01
N ALA A 51 33.37 33.29 -22.77
CA ALA A 51 32.99 32.04 -22.10
C ALA A 51 31.47 31.94 -21.90
N LEU A 52 30.81 33.08 -21.62
CA LEU A 52 29.35 33.21 -21.54
C LEU A 52 28.67 32.83 -22.87
N ILE A 53 29.23 33.24 -24.01
CA ILE A 53 28.71 32.85 -25.34
C ILE A 53 28.71 31.31 -25.48
N GLY A 54 29.85 30.67 -25.21
CA GLY A 54 29.95 29.19 -25.32
C GLY A 54 29.14 28.43 -24.26
N LEU A 55 28.88 29.02 -23.09
CA LEU A 55 27.95 28.47 -22.11
C LEU A 55 26.50 28.57 -22.59
N ASN A 56 26.10 29.72 -23.16
CA ASN A 56 24.77 29.93 -23.72
C ASN A 56 24.49 29.03 -24.93
N GLU A 57 25.48 28.80 -25.79
CA GLU A 57 25.35 27.84 -26.90
C GLU A 57 25.12 26.41 -26.41
N ARG A 58 25.88 25.97 -25.38
CA ARG A 58 25.70 24.65 -24.76
C ARG A 58 24.34 24.53 -24.05
N ALA A 59 23.92 25.56 -23.33
CA ALA A 59 22.59 25.60 -22.73
C ALA A 59 21.50 25.51 -23.81
N SER A 60 21.66 26.24 -24.91
CA SER A 60 20.72 26.20 -26.04
C SER A 60 20.70 24.83 -26.73
N ALA A 61 21.85 24.16 -26.86
CA ALA A 61 21.93 22.80 -27.37
C ALA A 61 21.21 21.80 -26.45
N LEU A 62 21.40 21.92 -25.13
CA LEU A 62 20.70 21.12 -24.14
C LEU A 62 19.20 21.37 -24.15
N TYR A 63 18.76 22.63 -24.27
CA TYR A 63 17.33 22.96 -24.42
C TYR A 63 16.75 22.37 -25.71
N ARG A 64 17.48 22.42 -26.83
CA ARG A 64 17.06 21.75 -28.08
C ARG A 64 16.98 20.24 -27.93
N GLU A 65 17.88 19.62 -27.17
CA GLU A 65 17.85 18.19 -26.89
C GLU A 65 16.66 17.82 -25.99
N ILE A 66 16.44 18.57 -24.90
CA ILE A 66 15.27 18.43 -24.04
C ILE A 66 13.98 18.59 -24.86
N ASP A 67 13.91 19.62 -25.70
CA ASP A 67 12.73 19.88 -26.51
C ASP A 67 12.57 18.83 -27.62
N ALA A 68 13.66 18.28 -28.18
CA ALA A 68 13.60 17.16 -29.12
C ALA A 68 13.08 15.88 -28.47
N VAL A 69 13.54 15.57 -27.25
CA VAL A 69 13.05 14.43 -26.45
C VAL A 69 11.58 14.64 -26.05
N ARG A 70 11.21 15.84 -25.63
CA ARG A 70 9.81 16.20 -25.33
C ARG A 70 8.93 16.14 -26.58
N THR A 71 9.44 16.58 -27.72
CA THR A 71 8.72 16.47 -28.99
C THR A 71 8.60 15.00 -29.44
N LEU A 72 9.58 14.14 -29.13
CA LEU A 72 9.47 12.69 -29.34
C LEU A 72 8.39 12.06 -28.45
N ASP A 73 8.24 12.54 -27.21
CA ASP A 73 7.15 12.15 -26.29
C ASP A 73 5.77 12.66 -26.79
N ASP A 74 5.71 13.89 -27.31
CA ASP A 74 4.48 14.59 -27.70
C ASP A 74 4.01 14.31 -29.15
N ARG A 75 4.77 13.56 -29.97
CA ARG A 75 4.45 13.41 -31.41
C ARG A 75 3.26 12.46 -31.64
N PRO A 76 2.22 12.90 -32.37
CA PRO A 76 1.30 11.98 -33.03
C PRO A 76 2.05 11.18 -34.09
N ARG A 77 1.73 9.88 -34.17
CA ARG A 77 2.34 8.81 -34.99
C ARG A 77 2.49 9.13 -36.49
N LEU A 78 3.39 10.01 -36.86
CA LEU A 78 3.96 10.11 -38.20
C LEU A 78 5.45 9.80 -38.05
N ASP A 79 5.89 8.74 -38.72
CA ASP A 79 7.30 8.34 -38.89
C ASP A 79 7.93 7.45 -37.79
N GLY A 80 7.17 6.54 -37.18
CA GLY A 80 7.74 5.30 -36.64
C GLY A 80 8.68 5.41 -35.42
N ALA A 81 8.53 6.43 -34.57
CA ALA A 81 9.23 6.51 -33.29
C ALA A 81 8.65 5.51 -32.26
N VAL A 82 9.58 4.85 -31.56
CA VAL A 82 9.40 3.54 -30.89
C VAL A 82 9.05 3.72 -29.41
N ALA A 83 7.76 3.67 -29.10
CA ALA A 83 7.26 3.08 -27.86
C ALA A 83 5.88 2.49 -28.14
N ASP A 84 5.74 1.18 -28.00
CA ASP A 84 4.41 0.55 -28.00
C ASP A 84 3.63 1.10 -26.82
N LEU A 85 2.72 2.05 -27.11
CA LEU A 85 1.77 2.55 -26.14
C LEU A 85 0.97 1.35 -25.63
N PRO A 86 0.86 1.15 -24.30
CA PRO A 86 0.02 0.09 -23.79
C PRO A 86 -1.39 0.31 -24.32
N THR A 87 -2.05 -0.75 -24.76
CA THR A 87 -3.49 -0.74 -24.99
C THR A 87 -4.21 -1.14 -23.70
N PRO A 88 -5.52 -0.87 -23.57
CA PRO A 88 -6.32 -1.54 -22.55
C PRO A 88 -6.05 -3.05 -22.58
N ASP A 89 -6.07 -3.68 -21.41
CA ASP A 89 -5.71 -5.08 -21.16
C ASP A 89 -4.21 -5.44 -21.26
N THR A 90 -3.32 -4.49 -21.58
CA THR A 90 -1.87 -4.75 -21.51
C THR A 90 -1.44 -5.05 -20.07
N MET A 91 -0.61 -6.08 -19.89
CA MET A 91 -0.04 -6.44 -18.58
C MET A 91 1.28 -5.70 -18.32
N LEU A 92 1.29 -4.84 -17.31
CA LEU A 92 2.47 -4.13 -16.83
C LEU A 92 3.06 -4.86 -15.63
N SER A 93 4.38 -4.98 -15.56
CA SER A 93 5.09 -5.46 -14.37
C SER A 93 5.90 -4.30 -13.80
N VAL A 94 5.79 -4.06 -12.50
CA VAL A 94 6.39 -2.89 -11.85
C VAL A 94 7.48 -3.35 -10.90
N TRP A 95 8.67 -2.79 -11.05
CA TRP A 95 9.76 -2.93 -10.07
C TRP A 95 10.14 -1.56 -9.53
N LEU A 96 10.35 -1.47 -8.23
CA LEU A 96 10.66 -0.21 -7.56
C LEU A 96 11.70 -0.42 -6.46
N GLY A 97 12.67 0.49 -6.35
CA GLY A 97 13.70 0.47 -5.33
C GLY A 97 14.83 1.43 -5.67
N TYR A 98 15.87 1.43 -4.84
CA TYR A 98 17.06 2.22 -5.10
C TYR A 98 18.11 1.43 -5.89
N ARG A 99 18.98 2.15 -6.60
CA ARG A 99 20.06 1.55 -7.37
C ARG A 99 21.01 0.74 -6.49
N GLU A 100 21.25 1.21 -5.28
CA GLU A 100 22.12 0.60 -4.28
C GLU A 100 21.51 -0.62 -3.58
N SER A 101 20.18 -0.66 -3.39
CA SER A 101 19.48 -1.75 -2.72
C SER A 101 18.92 -2.80 -3.69
N GLY A 102 18.87 -2.46 -4.98
CA GLY A 102 18.11 -3.20 -5.98
C GLY A 102 16.63 -2.84 -5.98
N ALA A 103 15.96 -3.19 -7.09
CA ALA A 103 14.53 -3.02 -7.25
C ALA A 103 13.77 -4.25 -6.73
N VAL A 104 12.65 -4.02 -6.07
CA VAL A 104 11.75 -5.05 -5.57
C VAL A 104 10.57 -5.18 -6.53
N ASP A 105 10.11 -6.41 -6.77
CA ASP A 105 8.92 -6.70 -7.57
C ASP A 105 7.67 -6.20 -6.85
N MET A 106 7.00 -5.20 -7.42
CA MET A 106 5.76 -4.61 -6.92
C MET A 106 4.51 -5.31 -7.46
N GLY A 107 4.68 -6.26 -8.37
CA GLY A 107 3.62 -7.07 -8.96
C GLY A 107 3.24 -6.65 -10.37
N ARG A 108 2.17 -7.29 -10.85
CA ARG A 108 1.65 -7.13 -12.21
C ARG A 108 0.30 -6.44 -12.19
N TYR A 109 0.09 -5.54 -13.13
CA TYR A 109 -1.06 -4.66 -13.23
C TYR A 109 -1.63 -4.71 -14.65
N ARG A 110 -2.94 -4.83 -14.78
CA ARG A 110 -3.61 -4.78 -16.08
C ARG A 110 -4.05 -3.34 -16.34
N VAL A 111 -3.75 -2.82 -17.52
CA VAL A 111 -4.16 -1.47 -17.93
C VAL A 111 -5.67 -1.42 -18.11
N ASP A 112 -6.33 -0.53 -17.37
CA ASP A 112 -7.79 -0.34 -17.42
C ASP A 112 -8.16 0.93 -18.19
N GLU A 113 -7.39 2.01 -18.03
CA GLU A 113 -7.67 3.32 -18.60
C GLU A 113 -6.39 4.00 -19.07
N ILE A 114 -6.46 4.66 -20.23
CA ILE A 114 -5.37 5.44 -20.79
C ILE A 114 -5.94 6.81 -21.19
N THR A 115 -5.32 7.86 -20.66
CA THR A 115 -5.70 9.25 -20.95
C THR A 115 -4.57 9.95 -21.66
N TYR A 116 -4.90 10.57 -22.79
CA TYR A 116 -4.03 11.46 -23.53
C TYR A 116 -4.58 12.88 -23.39
N SER A 117 -3.75 13.82 -22.98
CA SER A 117 -4.12 15.24 -22.87
C SER A 117 -3.02 16.14 -23.42
N GLY A 118 -3.35 17.39 -23.75
CA GLY A 118 -2.38 18.43 -24.11
C GLY A 118 -3.00 19.82 -24.19
N PRO A 119 -2.22 20.92 -24.33
CA PRO A 119 -0.77 21.07 -24.07
C PRO A 119 -0.45 21.42 -22.58
N PRO A 120 0.70 20.97 -22.02
CA PRO A 120 1.71 20.08 -22.61
C PRO A 120 1.17 18.66 -22.79
N ALA A 121 1.67 17.90 -23.78
CA ALA A 121 1.15 16.56 -23.99
C ALA A 121 1.53 15.64 -22.81
N THR A 122 0.59 14.85 -22.34
CA THR A 122 0.79 13.94 -21.21
C THR A 122 0.03 12.65 -21.43
N LEU A 123 0.65 11.53 -21.04
CA LEU A 123 0.06 10.20 -21.01
C LEU A 123 -0.15 9.78 -19.55
N GLU A 124 -1.38 9.47 -19.17
CA GLU A 124 -1.71 8.84 -17.89
C GLU A 124 -2.21 7.41 -18.16
N VAL A 125 -1.56 6.42 -17.57
CA VAL A 125 -1.96 5.00 -17.63
C VAL A 125 -2.40 4.56 -16.25
N LYS A 126 -3.68 4.25 -16.09
CA LYS A 126 -4.20 3.63 -14.86
C LYS A 126 -4.28 2.12 -15.08
N ALA A 127 -3.60 1.39 -14.20
CA ALA A 127 -3.60 -0.06 -14.22
C ALA A 127 -3.92 -0.58 -12.82
N THR A 128 -4.90 -1.48 -12.72
CA THR A 128 -5.23 -2.16 -11.47
C THR A 128 -4.41 -3.44 -11.36
N ALA A 129 -3.99 -3.80 -10.14
CA ALA A 129 -3.32 -5.07 -9.89
C ALA A 129 -4.10 -6.18 -10.60
N ALA A 130 -3.40 -7.01 -11.39
CA ALA A 130 -3.98 -8.00 -12.28
C ALA A 130 -5.16 -8.63 -11.56
N ALA A 131 -6.36 -8.17 -11.91
CA ALA A 131 -7.53 -8.69 -11.25
C ALA A 131 -7.48 -10.17 -11.57
N LEU A 132 -7.66 -11.01 -10.55
CA LEU A 132 -8.30 -12.28 -10.80
C LEU A 132 -9.43 -12.04 -11.79
N GLY A 133 -9.58 -12.93 -12.75
CA GLY A 133 -10.56 -12.77 -13.82
C GLY A 133 -11.85 -12.20 -13.26
N GLN A 134 -12.47 -11.26 -14.00
CA GLN A 134 -13.75 -10.65 -13.62
C GLN A 134 -14.76 -11.68 -13.08
N ASP A 135 -14.63 -12.93 -13.52
CA ASP A 135 -15.33 -14.12 -13.07
C ASP A 135 -15.34 -14.38 -11.55
N ILE A 136 -14.25 -14.22 -10.78
CA ILE A 136 -14.30 -14.46 -9.31
C ILE A 136 -15.13 -13.39 -8.57
N ARG A 137 -15.31 -12.24 -9.20
CA ARG A 137 -16.15 -11.14 -8.72
C ARG A 137 -17.55 -11.17 -9.32
N ALA A 138 -17.77 -11.97 -10.36
CA ALA A 138 -19.05 -12.06 -11.04
C ALA A 138 -20.10 -12.62 -10.08
N ALA A 139 -21.28 -12.00 -10.06
CA ALA A 139 -22.36 -12.38 -9.18
C ALA A 139 -22.82 -13.81 -9.51
N ARG A 140 -22.88 -14.67 -8.48
CA ARG A 140 -23.35 -16.04 -8.58
C ARG A 140 -24.42 -16.30 -7.53
N SER A 141 -25.27 -17.28 -7.81
CA SER A 141 -26.25 -17.78 -6.87
C SER A 141 -26.06 -19.28 -6.68
N ARG A 142 -25.70 -19.69 -5.47
CA ARG A 142 -25.36 -21.08 -5.13
C ARG A 142 -25.64 -21.37 -3.66
N SER A 143 -26.16 -22.56 -3.41
CA SER A 143 -26.39 -23.09 -2.08
C SER A 143 -25.26 -24.02 -1.66
N TRP A 144 -24.77 -23.84 -0.44
CA TRP A 144 -23.66 -24.59 0.15
C TRP A 144 -24.17 -25.31 1.39
N HIS A 145 -24.10 -26.65 1.41
CA HIS A 145 -24.67 -27.47 2.47
C HIS A 145 -23.60 -28.28 3.20
N ARG A 146 -23.55 -28.16 4.54
CA ARG A 146 -22.78 -29.04 5.43
C ARG A 146 -21.32 -29.22 5.00
N GLN A 147 -20.60 -28.11 4.86
CA GLN A 147 -19.17 -28.09 4.52
C GLN A 147 -18.36 -27.39 5.61
N LYS A 148 -17.05 -27.63 5.61
CA LYS A 148 -16.10 -26.84 6.42
C LYS A 148 -15.67 -25.58 5.67
N LEU A 149 -15.18 -24.57 6.41
CA LEU A 149 -14.64 -23.35 5.80
C LEU A 149 -13.47 -23.65 4.85
N GLY A 150 -12.63 -24.64 5.18
CA GLY A 150 -11.58 -25.12 4.29
C GLY A 150 -12.09 -25.72 2.98
N GLU A 151 -13.19 -26.48 3.04
CA GLU A 151 -13.82 -27.10 1.87
C GLU A 151 -14.45 -26.05 0.96
N LEU A 152 -15.14 -25.07 1.54
CA LEU A 152 -15.69 -23.93 0.81
C LEU A 152 -14.58 -23.16 0.06
N ALA A 153 -13.50 -22.82 0.75
CA ALA A 153 -12.38 -22.10 0.16
C ALA A 153 -11.73 -22.87 -1.00
N ARG A 154 -11.56 -24.20 -0.85
CA ARG A 154 -11.04 -25.08 -1.91
C ARG A 154 -11.96 -25.17 -3.12
N ALA A 155 -13.28 -25.27 -2.90
CA ALA A 155 -14.25 -25.32 -3.99
C ALA A 155 -14.21 -24.03 -4.82
N ILE A 156 -14.22 -22.87 -4.15
CA ILE A 156 -14.11 -21.58 -4.83
C ILE A 156 -12.75 -21.45 -5.54
N ALA A 157 -11.65 -21.81 -4.89
CA ALA A 157 -10.34 -21.73 -5.53
C ALA A 157 -10.26 -22.58 -6.81
N ALA A 158 -10.80 -23.81 -6.77
CA ALA A 158 -10.85 -24.71 -7.91
C ALA A 158 -11.65 -24.14 -9.09
N ASP A 159 -12.80 -23.51 -8.83
CA ASP A 159 -13.63 -22.86 -9.85
C ASP A 159 -12.85 -21.77 -10.63
N HIS A 160 -11.80 -21.19 -10.02
CA HIS A 160 -10.98 -20.12 -10.59
C HIS A 160 -9.54 -20.54 -10.93
N GLY A 161 -9.22 -21.84 -10.88
CA GLY A 161 -7.87 -22.35 -11.16
C GLY A 161 -6.80 -21.90 -10.16
N LEU A 162 -7.20 -21.60 -8.92
CA LEU A 162 -6.32 -21.17 -7.83
C LEU A 162 -6.05 -22.32 -6.86
N GLU A 163 -4.90 -22.25 -6.18
CA GLU A 163 -4.59 -23.11 -5.04
C GLU A 163 -5.17 -22.50 -3.76
N ALA A 164 -6.05 -23.21 -3.05
CA ALA A 164 -6.53 -22.73 -1.74
C ALA A 164 -5.49 -23.00 -0.64
N ARG A 165 -5.20 -21.97 0.18
CA ARG A 165 -4.40 -22.11 1.40
C ARG A 165 -5.18 -21.60 2.59
N VAL A 166 -5.51 -22.51 3.50
CA VAL A 166 -6.36 -22.23 4.66
C VAL A 166 -5.59 -22.59 5.92
N GLU A 167 -5.58 -21.68 6.90
CA GLU A 167 -5.00 -21.93 8.22
C GLU A 167 -5.69 -23.12 8.90
N ALA A 168 -4.94 -24.04 9.51
CA ALA A 168 -5.47 -25.31 10.04
C ALA A 168 -6.67 -25.15 11.00
N THR A 169 -6.68 -24.10 11.83
CA THR A 169 -7.79 -23.85 12.75
C THR A 169 -9.04 -23.32 12.06
N LEU A 170 -8.87 -22.62 10.93
CA LEU A 170 -9.98 -22.17 10.09
C LEU A 170 -10.49 -23.30 9.20
N ASP A 171 -9.59 -24.18 8.75
CA ASP A 171 -9.89 -25.30 7.86
C ASP A 171 -10.93 -26.26 8.47
N ALA A 172 -10.85 -26.47 9.78
CA ALA A 172 -11.71 -27.39 10.51
C ALA A 172 -13.08 -26.82 10.91
N ILE A 173 -13.34 -25.52 10.71
CA ILE A 173 -14.58 -24.87 11.17
C ILE A 173 -15.78 -25.42 10.39
N PRO A 174 -16.75 -26.06 11.06
CA PRO A 174 -17.98 -26.50 10.40
C PRO A 174 -18.84 -25.26 10.08
N LEU A 175 -19.30 -25.16 8.84
CA LEU A 175 -20.22 -24.11 8.42
C LEU A 175 -21.66 -24.61 8.44
N PRO A 176 -22.63 -23.76 8.83
CA PRO A 176 -24.04 -24.04 8.63
C PRO A 176 -24.36 -24.06 7.12
N HIS A 177 -25.64 -24.27 6.80
CA HIS A 177 -26.08 -24.02 5.44
C HIS A 177 -25.85 -22.54 5.08
N LEU A 178 -25.26 -22.28 3.91
CA LEU A 178 -24.99 -20.94 3.42
C LEU A 178 -25.54 -20.78 2.02
N ASP A 179 -26.22 -19.66 1.79
CA ASP A 179 -26.60 -19.21 0.46
C ASP A 179 -25.72 -18.04 0.02
N GLN A 180 -25.20 -18.19 -1.19
CA GLN A 180 -24.62 -17.14 -2.00
C GLN A 180 -25.75 -16.65 -2.91
N THR A 181 -26.18 -15.40 -2.77
CA THR A 181 -27.33 -14.85 -3.50
C THR A 181 -26.89 -13.61 -4.25
N THR A 182 -26.69 -13.73 -5.56
CA THR A 182 -26.20 -12.65 -6.43
C THR A 182 -24.94 -11.99 -5.85
N GLU A 183 -24.04 -12.81 -5.32
CA GLU A 183 -22.81 -12.38 -4.64
C GLU A 183 -21.62 -13.02 -5.36
N GLY A 184 -20.53 -12.28 -5.58
CA GLY A 184 -19.33 -12.84 -6.19
C GLY A 184 -18.58 -13.77 -5.24
N ASP A 185 -17.90 -14.80 -5.76
CA ASP A 185 -17.26 -15.84 -4.95
C ASP A 185 -16.26 -15.27 -3.93
N ILE A 186 -15.49 -14.24 -4.30
CA ILE A 186 -14.55 -13.61 -3.37
C ILE A 186 -15.26 -12.79 -2.27
N ALA A 187 -16.37 -12.13 -2.62
CA ALA A 187 -17.15 -11.36 -1.65
C ALA A 187 -17.85 -12.32 -0.67
N PHE A 188 -18.42 -13.40 -1.19
CA PHE A 188 -19.04 -14.47 -0.41
C PHE A 188 -18.03 -15.11 0.55
N LEU A 189 -16.89 -15.56 0.05
CA LEU A 189 -15.85 -16.15 0.89
C LEU A 189 -15.32 -15.15 1.92
N GLY A 190 -15.15 -13.88 1.54
CA GLY A 190 -14.77 -12.80 2.46
C GLY A 190 -15.80 -12.58 3.57
N ARG A 191 -17.09 -12.59 3.24
CA ARG A 191 -18.20 -12.48 4.20
C ARG A 191 -18.24 -13.66 5.15
N VAL A 192 -18.06 -14.89 4.67
CA VAL A 192 -18.06 -16.10 5.50
C VAL A 192 -16.83 -16.13 6.40
N ALA A 193 -15.64 -15.92 5.85
CA ALA A 193 -14.38 -15.86 6.62
C ALA A 193 -14.42 -14.76 7.70
N GLY A 194 -15.00 -13.60 7.39
CA GLY A 194 -15.14 -12.48 8.32
C GLY A 194 -15.88 -12.82 9.61
N ARG A 195 -16.80 -13.80 9.59
CA ARG A 195 -17.55 -14.26 10.78
C ARG A 195 -16.64 -14.92 11.82
N TYR A 196 -15.54 -15.50 11.37
CA TYR A 196 -14.57 -16.21 12.20
C TYR A 196 -13.28 -15.40 12.41
N ASP A 197 -13.39 -14.07 12.32
CA ASP A 197 -12.27 -13.11 12.36
C ASP A 197 -11.14 -13.45 11.36
N ALA A 198 -11.52 -13.96 10.20
CA ALA A 198 -10.61 -14.30 9.12
C ALA A 198 -10.74 -13.35 7.92
N VAL A 199 -9.79 -13.45 7.01
CA VAL A 199 -9.72 -12.70 5.78
C VAL A 199 -9.46 -13.68 4.64
N ALA A 200 -10.29 -13.60 3.61
CA ALA A 200 -10.10 -14.33 2.37
C ALA A 200 -9.51 -13.39 1.33
N ARG A 201 -8.32 -13.70 0.83
CA ARG A 201 -7.64 -12.88 -0.17
C ARG A 201 -6.96 -13.71 -1.24
N PRO A 202 -7.11 -13.31 -2.50
CA PRO A 202 -6.34 -13.85 -3.59
C PRO A 202 -4.95 -13.23 -3.61
N LEU A 203 -3.93 -14.06 -3.79
CA LEU A 203 -2.51 -13.71 -3.75
C LEU A 203 -1.79 -14.47 -4.87
N GLY A 204 -1.74 -13.88 -6.06
CA GLY A 204 -1.20 -14.55 -7.25
C GLY A 204 -2.03 -15.77 -7.63
N SER A 205 -1.41 -16.95 -7.68
CA SER A 205 -2.06 -18.24 -7.98
C SER A 205 -2.74 -18.88 -6.77
N VAL A 206 -2.79 -18.20 -5.63
CA VAL A 206 -3.26 -18.76 -4.35
C VAL A 206 -4.46 -17.98 -3.83
N LEU A 207 -5.47 -18.68 -3.33
CA LEU A 207 -6.56 -18.10 -2.53
C LEU A 207 -6.30 -18.40 -1.06
N ALA A 208 -5.84 -17.40 -0.31
CA ALA A 208 -5.49 -17.54 1.09
C ALA A 208 -6.67 -17.19 2.01
N VAL A 209 -6.93 -18.04 3.00
CA VAL A 209 -7.88 -17.79 4.10
C VAL A 209 -7.14 -17.93 5.42
N VAL A 210 -6.88 -16.79 6.05
CA VAL A 210 -6.04 -16.67 7.26
C VAL A 210 -6.74 -15.84 8.32
N ARG A 211 -6.41 -16.03 9.60
CA ARG A 211 -6.93 -15.15 10.65
C ARG A 211 -6.46 -13.72 10.44
N ARG A 212 -7.34 -12.77 10.77
CA ARG A 212 -7.04 -11.35 10.72
C ARG A 212 -5.95 -11.02 11.73
N GLY A 213 -4.83 -10.49 11.25
CA GLY A 213 -3.67 -10.16 12.09
C GLY A 213 -2.56 -11.22 12.12
N VAL A 214 -2.74 -12.37 11.44
CA VAL A 214 -1.64 -13.31 11.18
C VAL A 214 -0.99 -12.90 9.86
N ALA A 215 0.20 -12.31 9.96
CA ALA A 215 0.93 -11.78 8.80
C ALA A 215 1.57 -12.91 7.99
N THR A 216 0.79 -13.53 7.11
CA THR A 216 1.22 -14.64 6.25
C THR A 216 1.22 -14.21 4.79
N THR A 217 2.28 -14.53 4.06
CA THR A 217 2.43 -14.28 2.62
C THR A 217 1.52 -15.18 1.79
N ALA A 218 1.43 -14.89 0.49
CA ALA A 218 0.87 -15.79 -0.54
C ALA A 218 1.42 -17.22 -0.44
N SER A 219 2.70 -17.35 -0.07
CA SER A 219 3.44 -18.60 0.10
C SER A 219 3.24 -19.30 1.45
N GLY A 220 2.42 -18.75 2.36
CA GLY A 220 2.27 -19.26 3.72
C GLY A 220 3.46 -19.00 4.64
N ARG A 221 4.42 -18.16 4.21
CA ARG A 221 5.57 -17.73 5.02
C ARG A 221 5.18 -16.51 5.84
N THR A 222 5.72 -16.36 7.04
CA THR A 222 5.49 -15.15 7.83
C THR A 222 6.08 -13.94 7.09
N LEU A 223 5.29 -12.88 6.92
CA LEU A 223 5.76 -11.63 6.35
C LEU A 223 6.85 -11.05 7.26
N PRO A 224 7.95 -10.51 6.70
CA PRO A 224 9.01 -9.93 7.50
C PRO A 224 8.43 -8.77 8.34
N THR A 225 8.76 -8.75 9.62
CA THR A 225 8.40 -7.63 10.50
C THR A 225 9.18 -6.40 10.09
N VAL A 226 8.46 -5.32 9.81
CA VAL A 226 9.03 -3.99 9.56
C VAL A 226 9.19 -3.29 10.91
N THR A 227 10.39 -2.81 11.22
CA THR A 227 10.64 -1.98 12.39
C THR A 227 10.88 -0.54 11.95
N LEU A 228 10.21 0.42 12.60
CA LEU A 228 10.39 1.85 12.36
C LEU A 228 10.67 2.60 13.65
N THR A 229 11.66 3.49 13.59
CA THR A 229 12.00 4.45 14.64
C THR A 229 11.52 5.86 14.24
N PRO A 230 11.37 6.80 15.20
CA PRO A 230 10.98 8.18 14.89
C PRO A 230 11.95 8.92 13.97
N ALA A 231 13.21 8.48 13.88
CA ALA A 231 14.23 9.10 13.02
C ALA A 231 14.10 8.71 11.54
N GLU A 232 13.45 7.58 11.24
CA GLU A 232 13.27 7.06 9.88
C GLU A 232 12.02 7.59 9.20
N VAL A 233 11.16 8.33 9.93
CA VAL A 233 9.87 8.81 9.44
C VAL A 233 9.90 10.32 9.23
N THR A 234 9.24 10.79 8.18
CA THR A 234 9.13 12.22 7.87
C THR A 234 7.94 12.86 8.58
N ARG A 235 6.80 12.16 8.61
CA ARG A 235 5.57 12.61 9.28
C ARG A 235 4.80 11.40 9.78
N TRP A 236 4.10 11.55 10.89
CA TRP A 236 3.19 10.53 11.37
C TRP A 236 2.00 11.13 12.11
N SER A 237 0.91 10.38 12.18
CA SER A 237 -0.26 10.68 13.01
C SER A 237 -0.82 9.40 13.61
N TYR A 238 -1.13 9.46 14.89
CA TYR A 238 -1.84 8.41 15.61
C TYR A 238 -3.16 8.97 16.13
N THR A 239 -4.25 8.27 15.83
CA THR A 239 -5.60 8.63 16.29
C THR A 239 -6.14 7.51 17.16
N TYR A 240 -6.51 7.83 18.40
CA TYR A 240 -7.23 6.94 19.31
C TYR A 240 -8.67 7.41 19.50
N ALA A 241 -9.65 6.57 19.18
CA ALA A 241 -11.07 6.89 19.30
C ALA A 241 -11.72 6.10 20.45
N ALA A 242 -11.73 6.67 21.66
CA ALA A 242 -12.28 6.02 22.86
C ALA A 242 -13.78 5.65 22.77
N ARG A 243 -14.55 6.30 21.89
CA ARG A 243 -16.01 6.09 21.73
C ARG A 243 -16.40 4.96 20.76
N ARG A 244 -15.45 4.24 20.18
CA ARG A 244 -15.72 3.10 19.27
C ARG A 244 -15.65 1.73 19.96
N GLU A 245 -15.47 1.68 21.28
CA GLU A 245 -15.68 0.43 22.02
C GLU A 245 -17.14 -0.02 21.85
N ALA A 246 -17.32 -1.26 21.39
CA ALA A 246 -18.63 -1.87 21.16
C ALA A 246 -19.49 -1.74 22.43
N GLY A 247 -20.69 -1.18 22.29
CA GLY A 247 -21.62 -0.95 23.42
C GLY A 247 -21.33 0.25 24.32
N ALA A 248 -20.37 1.13 24.03
CA ALA A 248 -20.09 2.29 24.89
C ALA A 248 -21.21 3.36 24.84
N ALA A 249 -22.09 3.37 25.82
CA ALA A 249 -22.94 4.51 26.14
C ALA A 249 -22.42 5.20 27.42
N GLY A 250 -21.69 6.31 27.27
CA GLY A 250 -21.08 7.04 28.38
C GLY A 250 -19.77 6.40 28.89
N ASP A 251 -19.50 6.52 30.20
CA ASP A 251 -18.27 6.06 30.87
C ASP A 251 -18.22 4.55 31.19
N LYS A 252 -19.17 3.75 30.69
CA LYS A 252 -19.25 2.29 30.97
C LYS A 252 -18.71 1.48 29.79
N ARG A 253 -17.85 0.49 30.08
CA ARG A 253 -17.49 -0.57 29.13
C ARG A 253 -18.75 -1.39 28.84
N GLY A 254 -19.33 -1.21 27.66
CA GLY A 254 -20.49 -1.98 27.22
C GLY A 254 -20.14 -3.42 26.87
N GLY A 255 -21.17 -4.22 26.69
CA GLY A 255 -21.09 -5.61 26.27
C GLY A 255 -21.65 -5.79 24.87
N VAL A 256 -21.55 -6.99 24.34
CA VAL A 256 -22.09 -7.39 23.05
C VAL A 256 -22.99 -8.60 23.25
N ARG A 257 -24.16 -8.61 22.62
CA ARG A 257 -25.03 -9.80 22.58
C ARG A 257 -25.31 -10.27 21.17
N ALA A 258 -25.39 -11.58 21.01
CA ALA A 258 -25.81 -12.22 19.77
C ALA A 258 -26.90 -13.24 20.05
N TRP A 259 -27.77 -13.45 19.07
CA TRP A 259 -28.89 -14.39 19.15
C TRP A 259 -28.65 -15.57 18.24
N TRP A 260 -29.02 -16.78 18.67
CA TRP A 260 -28.97 -17.98 17.85
C TRP A 260 -30.26 -18.79 17.98
N TRP A 261 -30.62 -19.51 16.92
CA TRP A 261 -31.78 -20.38 16.91
C TRP A 261 -31.42 -21.78 17.41
N ASP A 262 -31.98 -22.19 18.54
CA ASP A 262 -31.82 -23.55 19.04
C ASP A 262 -32.83 -24.46 18.35
N ILE A 263 -32.35 -25.27 17.40
CA ILE A 263 -33.19 -26.22 16.66
C ILE A 263 -33.79 -27.28 17.59
N ALA A 264 -33.05 -27.71 18.62
CA ALA A 264 -33.50 -28.75 19.53
C ALA A 264 -34.58 -28.22 20.48
N ALA A 265 -34.45 -26.98 20.95
CA ALA A 265 -35.42 -26.33 21.83
C ALA A 265 -36.54 -25.60 21.09
N GLY A 266 -36.38 -25.31 19.80
CA GLY A 266 -37.37 -24.58 18.98
C GLY A 266 -37.51 -23.10 19.35
N GLU A 267 -36.48 -22.49 19.93
CA GLU A 267 -36.50 -21.13 20.46
C GLU A 267 -35.20 -20.37 20.17
N SER A 268 -35.27 -19.04 20.13
CA SER A 268 -34.10 -18.18 20.04
C SER A 268 -33.43 -18.05 21.42
N ARG A 269 -32.14 -18.37 21.49
CA ARG A 269 -31.30 -18.17 22.67
C ARG A 269 -30.31 -17.03 22.43
N LYS A 270 -29.79 -16.45 23.51
CA LYS A 270 -28.82 -15.35 23.45
C LYS A 270 -27.51 -15.76 24.11
N ILE A 271 -26.42 -15.18 23.61
CA ILE A 271 -25.11 -15.20 24.26
C ILE A 271 -24.68 -13.76 24.48
N GLU A 272 -24.12 -13.47 25.65
CA GLU A 272 -23.70 -12.14 26.07
C GLU A 272 -22.21 -12.18 26.45
N GLN A 273 -21.48 -11.11 26.11
CA GLN A 273 -20.11 -10.91 26.55
C GLN A 273 -19.94 -9.46 27.06
N GLY A 274 -19.35 -9.28 28.23
CA GLY A 274 -19.18 -7.97 28.87
C GLY A 274 -20.36 -7.61 29.78
N GLU A 275 -20.51 -6.34 30.10
CA GLU A 275 -21.55 -5.83 31.00
C GLU A 275 -22.49 -4.85 30.29
N PRO A 276 -23.74 -4.68 30.76
CA PRO A 276 -24.65 -3.68 30.20
C PRO A 276 -24.06 -2.25 30.21
N PRO A 277 -24.31 -1.44 29.17
CA PRO A 277 -25.27 -1.67 28.09
C PRO A 277 -24.74 -2.57 26.98
N TYR A 278 -25.63 -3.40 26.41
CA TYR A 278 -25.29 -4.33 25.33
C TYR A 278 -25.54 -3.71 23.95
N GLU A 279 -24.60 -3.93 23.03
CA GLU A 279 -24.80 -3.78 21.59
C GLU A 279 -25.29 -5.09 20.97
N ASP A 280 -26.34 -5.00 20.15
CA ASP A 280 -26.94 -6.17 19.51
C ASP A 280 -26.30 -6.45 18.16
N ILE A 281 -25.70 -7.63 18.02
CA ILE A 281 -25.43 -8.19 16.70
C ILE A 281 -26.78 -8.53 16.06
N ARG A 282 -27.18 -7.71 15.08
CA ARG A 282 -28.51 -7.76 14.45
C ARG A 282 -28.86 -9.10 13.77
N ARG A 283 -27.86 -9.93 13.49
CA ARG A 283 -28.05 -11.20 12.80
C ARG A 283 -28.43 -12.31 13.78
N LEU A 284 -29.41 -13.13 13.39
CA LEU A 284 -29.68 -14.42 14.01
C LEU A 284 -28.71 -15.47 13.48
N HIS A 285 -28.12 -16.23 14.39
CA HIS A 285 -27.13 -17.27 14.12
C HIS A 285 -27.74 -18.67 14.14
N ASP A 286 -27.14 -19.60 13.39
CA ASP A 286 -27.66 -20.97 13.24
C ASP A 286 -27.20 -21.91 14.36
N SER A 287 -26.22 -21.48 15.16
CA SER A 287 -25.71 -22.24 16.31
C SER A 287 -25.08 -21.31 17.34
N GLU A 288 -24.96 -21.80 18.57
CA GLU A 288 -24.26 -21.10 19.64
C GLU A 288 -22.79 -20.80 19.27
N ALA A 289 -22.12 -21.75 18.60
CA ALA A 289 -20.73 -21.59 18.17
C ALA A 289 -20.56 -20.45 17.14
N ASP A 290 -21.49 -20.29 16.20
CA ASP A 290 -21.48 -19.20 15.21
C ASP A 290 -21.76 -17.84 15.87
N ALA A 291 -22.67 -17.79 16.84
CA ALA A 291 -22.94 -16.58 17.62
C ALA A 291 -21.72 -16.16 18.45
N ARG A 292 -21.06 -17.12 19.12
CA ARG A 292 -19.84 -16.88 19.89
C ARG A 292 -18.70 -16.35 19.02
N ALA A 293 -18.48 -16.96 17.86
CA ALA A 293 -17.48 -16.50 16.89
C ALA A 293 -17.75 -15.06 16.44
N SER A 294 -19.02 -14.72 16.20
CA SER A 294 -19.43 -13.39 15.76
C SER A 294 -19.24 -12.32 16.84
N ILE A 295 -19.54 -12.63 18.11
CA ILE A 295 -19.23 -11.75 19.24
C ILE A 295 -17.72 -11.46 19.30
N VAL A 296 -16.89 -12.49 19.22
CA VAL A 296 -15.42 -12.32 19.26
C VAL A 296 -14.91 -11.53 18.06
N ALA A 297 -15.42 -11.81 16.86
CA ALA A 297 -15.05 -11.06 15.65
C ALA A 297 -15.43 -9.57 15.77
N HIS A 298 -16.61 -9.27 16.31
CA HIS A 298 -17.07 -7.89 16.57
C HIS A 298 -16.17 -7.19 17.59
N ALA A 299 -15.89 -7.82 18.73
CA ALA A 299 -15.03 -7.28 19.78
C ALA A 299 -13.60 -7.01 19.26
N ASN A 300 -13.01 -7.96 18.52
CA ASN A 300 -11.70 -7.78 17.91
C ASN A 300 -11.72 -6.66 16.85
N SER A 301 -12.80 -6.52 16.08
CA SER A 301 -12.95 -5.45 15.08
C SER A 301 -13.04 -4.08 15.73
N ALA A 302 -13.85 -3.94 16.78
CA ALA A 302 -13.96 -2.72 17.57
C ALA A 302 -12.59 -2.31 18.13
N ALA A 303 -11.89 -3.25 18.78
CA ALA A 303 -10.57 -3.03 19.35
C ALA A 303 -9.53 -2.58 18.30
N ARG A 304 -9.56 -3.13 17.07
CA ARG A 304 -8.71 -2.69 15.95
C ARG A 304 -9.07 -1.28 15.46
N SER A 305 -10.36 -0.95 15.38
CA SER A 305 -10.86 0.35 14.88
C SER A 305 -10.63 1.53 15.83
N ASN A 306 -10.25 1.24 17.08
CA ASN A 306 -9.98 2.26 18.09
C ASN A 306 -8.67 3.00 17.87
N ALA A 307 -7.74 2.45 17.09
CA ALA A 307 -6.39 2.99 16.90
C ALA A 307 -5.99 2.97 15.42
N GLU A 308 -5.78 4.14 14.84
CA GLU A 308 -5.32 4.32 13.46
C GLU A 308 -3.95 5.01 13.44
N LEU A 309 -3.03 4.48 12.65
CA LEU A 309 -1.68 5.01 12.45
C LEU A 309 -1.46 5.33 10.97
N SER A 310 -0.97 6.53 10.69
CA SER A 310 -0.48 6.93 9.38
C SER A 310 0.96 7.40 9.49
N ILE A 311 1.84 6.92 8.61
CA ILE A 311 3.27 7.26 8.57
C ILE A 311 3.67 7.60 7.14
N ASP A 312 4.29 8.76 6.93
CA ASP A 312 5.03 9.12 5.73
C ASP A 312 6.53 8.97 6.01
N LEU A 313 7.26 8.34 5.10
CA LEU A 313 8.70 8.08 5.20
C LEU A 313 9.37 8.17 3.83
N PRO A 314 10.72 8.32 3.78
CA PRO A 314 11.47 8.10 2.55
C PRO A 314 11.12 6.74 1.94
N GLY A 315 11.17 6.66 0.62
CA GLY A 315 10.73 5.50 -0.13
C GLY A 315 11.33 4.20 0.38
N ARG A 316 10.49 3.18 0.63
CA ARG A 316 10.95 1.94 1.24
C ARG A 316 10.20 0.75 0.65
N SER A 317 10.83 0.11 -0.33
CA SER A 317 10.23 -0.90 -1.21
C SER A 317 10.07 -2.30 -0.58
N ASP A 318 10.66 -2.56 0.58
CA ASP A 318 10.46 -3.81 1.34
C ASP A 318 9.15 -3.87 2.12
N ILE A 319 8.45 -2.73 2.25
CA ILE A 319 7.21 -2.64 3.02
C ILE A 319 6.02 -3.07 2.16
N GLN A 320 5.23 -3.98 2.70
CA GLN A 320 4.04 -4.50 2.03
C GLN A 320 2.85 -4.53 2.98
N THR A 321 1.65 -4.49 2.40
CA THR A 321 0.40 -4.66 3.13
C THR A 321 0.41 -5.99 3.89
N GLU A 322 -0.29 -6.05 5.02
CA GLU A 322 -0.35 -7.19 5.96
C GLU A 322 0.92 -7.43 6.78
N ALA A 323 2.05 -6.80 6.46
CA ALA A 323 3.27 -7.00 7.24
C ALA A 323 3.08 -6.50 8.70
N PRO A 324 3.67 -7.19 9.69
CA PRO A 324 3.71 -6.68 11.05
C PRO A 324 4.61 -5.45 11.09
N LEU A 325 4.12 -4.37 11.67
CA LEU A 325 4.87 -3.15 11.92
C LEU A 325 5.15 -3.04 13.42
N VAL A 326 6.43 -2.86 13.77
CA VAL A 326 6.88 -2.60 15.14
C VAL A 326 7.44 -1.20 15.24
N LEU A 327 6.87 -0.39 16.10
CA LEU A 327 7.33 0.95 16.43
C LEU A 327 8.33 0.87 17.58
N SER A 328 9.58 1.23 17.34
CA SER A 328 10.65 1.19 18.35
C SER A 328 11.06 2.61 18.77
N GLY A 329 11.03 2.90 20.08
CA GLY A 329 11.40 4.21 20.63
C GLY A 329 10.35 5.31 20.46
N TRP A 330 9.08 4.93 20.30
CA TRP A 330 7.95 5.86 20.18
C TRP A 330 7.38 6.24 21.56
N ARG A 331 6.40 7.16 21.59
CA ARG A 331 5.81 7.64 22.84
C ARG A 331 5.07 6.49 23.57
N PRO A 332 5.14 6.40 24.91
CA PRO A 332 4.58 5.26 25.69
C PRO A 332 3.07 4.98 25.53
N LEU A 333 2.29 5.91 25.00
CA LEU A 333 0.84 5.75 24.78
C LEU A 333 0.47 5.24 23.38
N ILE A 334 1.47 5.11 22.49
CA ILE A 334 1.29 4.58 21.15
C ILE A 334 1.59 3.08 21.24
N PRO A 335 0.67 2.19 20.81
CA PRO A 335 0.97 0.76 20.75
C PRO A 335 2.26 0.48 19.97
N ASP A 336 3.03 -0.54 20.38
CA ASP A 336 4.25 -0.90 19.66
C ASP A 336 3.98 -1.75 18.42
N ARG A 337 2.87 -2.49 18.41
CA ARG A 337 2.56 -3.50 17.39
C ARG A 337 1.35 -3.13 16.55
N TRP A 338 1.57 -3.11 15.25
CA TRP A 338 0.61 -2.70 14.24
C TRP A 338 0.58 -3.69 13.09
N ARG A 339 -0.53 -3.68 12.35
CA ARG A 339 -0.66 -4.37 11.07
C ARG A 339 -0.83 -3.34 9.98
N ILE A 340 0.01 -3.42 8.95
CA ILE A 340 -0.09 -2.53 7.80
C ILE A 340 -1.34 -2.89 7.00
N THR A 341 -2.24 -1.94 6.82
CA THR A 341 -3.49 -2.09 6.05
C THR A 341 -3.36 -1.53 4.64
N ARG A 342 -2.45 -0.58 4.42
CA ARG A 342 -2.15 0.01 3.11
C ARG A 342 -0.72 0.53 3.06
N VAL A 343 -0.09 0.33 1.91
CA VAL A 343 1.15 1.02 1.54
C VAL A 343 0.92 1.74 0.21
N THR A 344 1.33 3.00 0.13
CA THR A 344 1.34 3.79 -1.10
C THR A 344 2.76 4.24 -1.38
N HIS A 345 3.29 3.81 -2.52
CA HIS A 345 4.59 4.25 -3.02
C HIS A 345 4.38 5.34 -4.06
N ASP A 346 5.11 6.44 -3.94
CA ASP A 346 4.99 7.60 -4.83
C ASP A 346 6.39 8.03 -5.26
N LEU A 347 6.66 7.93 -6.58
CA LEU A 347 7.92 8.33 -7.20
C LEU A 347 7.66 9.55 -8.09
N LYS A 348 8.11 10.71 -7.62
CA LYS A 348 8.01 12.01 -8.32
C LYS A 348 9.40 12.56 -8.62
N PRO A 349 9.52 13.62 -9.45
CA PRO A 349 10.78 14.34 -9.62
C PRO A 349 11.42 14.80 -8.30
N ALA A 350 10.60 15.07 -7.27
CA ALA A 350 11.06 15.43 -5.93
C ALA A 350 11.65 14.26 -5.12
N GLY A 351 11.48 13.01 -5.57
CA GLY A 351 12.00 11.81 -4.94
C GLY A 351 10.97 10.69 -4.76
N TYR A 352 11.43 9.62 -4.11
CA TYR A 352 10.63 8.45 -3.76
C TYR A 352 10.16 8.55 -2.31
N THR A 353 8.85 8.43 -2.09
CA THR A 353 8.22 8.42 -0.76
C THR A 353 7.32 7.20 -0.58
N SER A 354 7.09 6.82 0.67
CA SER A 354 6.15 5.76 1.03
C SER A 354 5.23 6.24 2.14
N ARG A 355 3.94 5.91 2.01
CA ARG A 355 2.91 6.17 3.02
C ARG A 355 2.34 4.86 3.50
N ILE A 356 2.29 4.69 4.81
CA ILE A 356 1.78 3.51 5.50
C ILE A 356 0.51 3.90 6.24
N SER A 357 -0.56 3.13 6.06
CA SER A 357 -1.69 3.10 6.99
C SER A 357 -1.66 1.79 7.76
N ALA A 358 -1.88 1.84 9.06
CA ALA A 358 -1.86 0.66 9.91
C ALA A 358 -2.94 0.72 10.99
N GLU A 359 -3.40 -0.46 11.40
CA GLU A 359 -4.33 -0.66 12.52
C GLU A 359 -3.61 -1.37 13.67
N ALA A 360 -4.05 -1.12 14.90
CA ALA A 360 -3.46 -1.77 16.06
C ALA A 360 -3.67 -3.29 15.99
N LEU A 361 -2.67 -4.06 16.42
CA LEU A 361 -2.83 -5.49 16.69
C LEU A 361 -3.10 -5.69 18.19
N PRO A 362 -4.36 -5.65 18.66
CA PRO A 362 -4.66 -5.99 20.04
C PRO A 362 -4.32 -7.46 20.31
N LYS A 363 -4.14 -7.83 21.59
CA LYS A 363 -4.17 -9.25 21.99
C LYS A 363 -5.53 -9.82 21.58
N LEU A 364 -5.57 -10.62 20.52
CA LEU A 364 -6.81 -11.17 19.95
C LEU A 364 -7.51 -12.05 20.98
N LEU A 365 -8.83 -11.85 21.15
CA LEU A 365 -9.67 -12.80 21.87
C LEU A 365 -9.81 -14.06 21.01
N ASN A 366 -9.62 -15.23 21.62
CA ASN A 366 -9.76 -16.52 20.94
C ASN A 366 -11.23 -16.98 21.02
N PRO A 367 -11.93 -17.22 19.89
CA PRO A 367 -13.34 -17.62 19.89
C PRO A 367 -13.62 -18.93 20.66
N ILE A 368 -12.60 -19.76 20.87
CA ILE A 368 -12.69 -21.03 21.61
C ILE A 368 -12.64 -20.81 23.14
N ALA A 369 -12.13 -19.67 23.62
CA ALA A 369 -11.84 -19.45 25.04
C ALA A 369 -12.89 -18.63 25.81
N VAL A 370 -13.91 -18.09 25.13
CA VAL A 370 -15.01 -17.36 25.79
C VAL A 370 -15.83 -18.39 26.55
N GLN A 371 -16.08 -18.24 27.86
CA GLN A 371 -16.93 -19.14 28.63
C GLN A 371 -18.41 -18.79 28.43
N THR A 372 -19.26 -19.81 28.39
CA THR A 372 -20.72 -19.66 28.46
C THR A 372 -21.06 -19.21 29.88
N VAL A 373 -21.74 -18.09 30.03
CA VAL A 373 -22.47 -17.81 31.28
C VAL A 373 -23.75 -18.61 31.18
N GLU A 374 -23.91 -19.60 32.06
CA GLU A 374 -25.17 -20.37 32.23
C GLU A 374 -26.34 -19.47 32.65
#